data_AF-A0AA90U3U9-F1
#
_entry.id   AF-A0AA90U3U9-F1
#
_cell.length_a   1.000
_cell.length_b   1.000
_cell.length_c   1.000
_cell.angle_alpha   90.00
_cell.angle_beta   90.00
_cell.angle_gamma   90.00
#
_symmetry.space_group_name_H-M   'P 1'
#
loop_
_entity.id
_entity.type
_entity.pdbx_description
1 polymer ?
#
loop_
_entity_poly.entity_id
_entity_poly.type
_entity_poly.pdbx_seq_one_letter_code
_entity_poly.pdbx_strand_id
1 'polypeptide(L)'
;MTVEITSEPRGARRSRLFCPMKRPISNVFFSLVDYRNNYFTSDEPSKIVEFYDGFENREQLIQWMKERPKGVANIHEVEGDKDIIVVIPTADFNGKYAKECRENIFKGLHMIFVESGGKGDFYFNYAHNCNVGIRKAMEYNPTWVVVSNDDVYPIDPISRLTSELKLITPYNTVVLKKDPNNLSRALRFKTFEPMHNAAILKPNVSMRIKFSLYYRINFSMLLTKFSINFLGVWVPKSHLFLLGKQKTIPGIGGSFSIYSADILRKMPDFYDEAFINDTEDIELSYRLHSLGFRYIIADYYVGNIGGATLGLSGRNRTLRGVASSAYFNYKLENDINNRNRHRHS
;
A
#
# COMPACT_ATOMS: atom_id res chain seq x y z
N MET A 1 53.17 31.86 21.64
CA MET A 1 51.77 32.31 21.69
C MET A 1 51.07 31.69 20.49
N THR A 2 50.39 30.58 20.73
CA THR A 2 49.79 29.73 19.70
C THR A 2 48.29 29.97 19.79
N VAL A 3 47.70 30.50 18.72
CA VAL A 3 46.28 30.80 18.63
C VAL A 3 45.56 29.51 18.20
N GLU A 4 44.84 28.89 19.13
CA GLU A 4 43.91 27.80 18.82
C GLU A 4 42.61 28.39 18.26
N ILE A 5 42.35 28.09 16.99
CA ILE A 5 41.07 28.35 16.32
C ILE A 5 40.16 27.18 16.67
N THR A 6 39.23 27.40 17.60
CA THR A 6 38.16 26.45 17.87
C THR A 6 37.15 26.51 16.73
N SER A 7 37.01 25.39 16.03
CA SER A 7 36.03 25.23 14.95
C SER A 7 34.64 25.00 15.56
N GLU A 8 33.68 25.83 15.16
CA GLU A 8 32.27 25.63 15.48
C GLU A 8 31.75 24.31 14.89
N PRO A 9 30.96 23.52 15.65
CA PRO A 9 30.35 22.33 15.11
C PRO A 9 29.22 22.71 14.14
N ARG A 10 29.40 22.29 12.89
CA ARG A 10 28.45 22.44 11.77
C ARG A 10 27.05 21.96 12.18
N GLY A 11 26.07 22.78 11.84
CA GLY A 11 24.67 22.60 12.16
C GLY A 11 24.14 21.19 11.90
N ALA A 12 23.69 20.55 12.96
CA ALA A 12 22.87 19.35 12.89
C ALA A 12 21.54 19.70 12.20
N ARG A 13 21.37 19.26 10.94
CA ARG A 13 20.06 19.17 10.31
C ARG A 13 19.19 18.24 11.17
N ARG A 14 18.34 18.84 12.02
CA ARG A 14 17.30 18.12 12.76
C ARG A 14 16.29 17.58 11.74
N SER A 15 16.36 16.29 11.43
CA SER A 15 15.18 15.61 10.88
C SER A 15 14.13 15.64 11.98
N ARG A 16 13.04 16.38 11.73
CA ARG A 16 11.90 16.47 12.65
C ARG A 16 11.00 15.27 12.37
N LEU A 17 10.54 14.65 13.46
CA LEU A 17 9.87 13.34 13.57
C LEU A 17 10.83 12.13 13.57
N PHE A 18 11.73 12.15 14.55
CA PHE A 18 12.48 10.98 15.00
C PHE A 18 11.64 10.22 16.03
N CYS A 19 11.47 8.90 15.88
CA CYS A 19 10.90 8.06 16.93
C CYS A 19 11.72 8.22 18.24
N PRO A 20 11.10 8.56 19.39
CA PRO A 20 11.82 8.78 20.65
C PRO A 20 12.61 7.54 21.15
N MET A 21 12.32 6.36 20.62
CA MET A 21 12.76 5.09 21.20
C MET A 21 14.20 4.65 20.91
N LYS A 22 15.00 5.38 20.11
CA LYS A 22 16.42 5.00 19.93
C LYS A 22 17.29 5.29 21.17
N ARG A 23 16.71 5.79 22.27
CA ARG A 23 17.38 5.92 23.57
C ARG A 23 16.60 5.14 24.63
N PRO A 24 17.28 4.47 25.60
CA PRO A 24 16.64 3.72 26.68
C PRO A 24 16.09 4.66 27.75
N ILE A 25 15.30 5.65 27.36
CA ILE A 25 14.66 6.61 28.26
C ILE A 25 13.16 6.38 28.15
N SER A 26 12.64 5.67 29.16
CA SER A 26 11.24 5.59 29.64
C SER A 26 10.11 5.57 28.61
N ASN A 27 9.21 4.60 28.78
CA ASN A 27 7.89 4.44 28.15
C ASN A 27 6.96 5.68 28.28
N VAL A 28 7.34 6.84 27.77
CA VAL A 28 6.54 8.06 27.77
C VAL A 28 5.76 8.10 26.47
N PHE A 29 4.47 7.81 26.57
CA PHE A 29 3.52 7.93 25.47
C PHE A 29 2.74 9.23 25.65
N PHE A 30 2.64 10.02 24.59
CA PHE A 30 1.93 11.31 24.63
C PHE A 30 0.41 11.14 24.41
N SER A 31 -0.02 9.97 23.94
CA SER A 31 -1.42 9.60 23.77
C SER A 31 -1.63 8.07 23.80
N LEU A 32 -2.88 7.64 23.96
CA LEU A 32 -3.27 6.24 23.80
C LEU A 32 -3.01 5.72 22.37
N VAL A 33 -3.08 6.60 21.37
CA VAL A 33 -2.76 6.27 19.98
C VAL A 33 -1.27 5.97 19.82
N ASP A 34 -0.39 6.77 20.43
CA ASP A 34 1.05 6.52 20.42
C ASP A 34 1.39 5.19 21.11
N TYR A 35 0.78 4.95 22.27
CA TYR A 35 0.93 3.69 23.00
C TYR A 35 0.58 2.49 22.12
N ARG A 36 -0.61 2.49 21.52
CA ARG A 36 -1.06 1.38 20.66
C ARG A 36 -0.21 1.23 19.40
N ASN A 37 0.14 2.34 18.75
CA ASN A 37 0.94 2.30 17.53
C ASN A 37 2.36 1.76 17.78
N ASN A 38 2.88 1.88 19.00
CA ASN A 38 4.14 1.26 19.40
C ASN A 38 4.12 -0.27 19.26
N TYR A 39 3.05 -0.90 19.74
CA TYR A 39 2.87 -2.34 19.62
C TYR A 39 2.61 -2.75 18.16
N PHE A 40 1.82 -1.98 17.43
CA PHE A 40 1.54 -2.24 16.01
C PHE A 40 2.81 -2.22 15.15
N THR A 41 3.71 -1.25 15.38
CA THR A 41 4.95 -1.06 14.62
C THR A 41 6.11 -1.94 15.10
N SER A 42 5.96 -2.66 16.21
CA SER A 42 7.00 -3.52 16.79
C SER A 42 7.46 -4.62 15.84
N ASP A 43 8.76 -4.92 15.82
CA ASP A 43 9.34 -6.05 15.08
C ASP A 43 9.14 -7.40 15.79
N GLU A 44 8.57 -7.41 16.99
CA GLU A 44 8.22 -8.62 17.73
C GLU A 44 6.77 -9.05 17.42
N PRO A 45 6.52 -10.24 16.85
CA PRO A 45 5.17 -10.70 16.52
C PRO A 45 4.20 -10.71 17.71
N SER A 46 4.69 -11.08 18.91
CA SER A 46 3.91 -11.11 20.15
C SER A 46 3.37 -9.73 20.52
N LYS A 47 4.16 -8.67 20.31
CA LYS A 47 3.74 -7.29 20.55
C LYS A 47 2.65 -6.85 19.57
N ILE A 48 2.71 -7.31 18.32
CA ILE A 48 1.65 -7.04 17.34
C ILE A 48 0.35 -7.78 17.73
N VAL A 49 0.43 -8.97 18.32
CA VAL A 49 -0.75 -9.66 18.87
C VAL A 49 -1.32 -8.90 20.08
N GLU A 50 -0.46 -8.46 21.02
CA GLU A 50 -0.84 -7.66 22.20
C GLU A 50 -1.55 -6.35 21.78
N PHE A 51 -1.15 -5.72 20.68
CA PHE A 51 -1.87 -4.60 20.08
C PHE A 51 -3.34 -4.94 19.80
N TYR A 52 -3.61 -6.10 19.18
CA TYR A 52 -4.96 -6.52 18.83
C TYR A 52 -5.79 -6.96 20.05
N ASP A 53 -5.15 -7.42 21.12
CA ASP A 53 -5.83 -7.75 22.37
C ASP A 53 -6.43 -6.49 23.03
N GLY A 54 -5.83 -5.32 22.80
CA GLY A 54 -6.31 -4.02 23.30
C GLY A 54 -7.59 -3.47 22.64
N PHE A 55 -8.27 -4.25 21.80
CA PHE A 55 -9.55 -3.91 21.16
C PHE A 55 -10.60 -4.97 21.49
N GLU A 56 -11.81 -4.55 21.85
CA GLU A 56 -12.92 -5.48 22.14
C GLU A 56 -13.54 -6.03 20.85
N ASN A 57 -13.60 -5.20 19.80
CA ASN A 57 -14.30 -5.52 18.56
C ASN A 57 -13.68 -4.82 17.33
N ARG A 58 -14.22 -5.13 16.16
CA ARG A 58 -13.80 -4.59 14.86
C ARG A 58 -13.97 -3.08 14.78
N GLU A 59 -15.04 -2.54 15.36
CA GLU A 59 -15.40 -1.13 15.29
C GLU A 59 -14.38 -0.26 16.04
N GLN A 60 -13.94 -0.70 17.23
CA GLN A 60 -12.87 -0.01 17.98
C GLN A 60 -11.53 -0.03 17.23
N LEU A 61 -11.18 -1.15 16.58
CA LEU A 61 -9.96 -1.24 15.76
C LEU A 61 -10.02 -0.27 14.57
N ILE A 62 -11.16 -0.22 13.87
CA ILE A 62 -11.38 0.70 12.75
C ILE A 62 -11.33 2.16 13.23
N GLN A 63 -11.89 2.46 14.39
CA GLN A 63 -11.85 3.81 14.95
C GLN A 63 -10.39 4.25 15.20
N TRP A 64 -9.57 3.38 15.79
CA TRP A 64 -8.13 3.66 15.95
C TRP A 64 -7.43 3.87 14.60
N MET A 65 -7.75 3.09 13.57
CA MET A 65 -7.17 3.28 12.23
C MET A 65 -7.49 4.66 11.66
N LYS A 66 -8.72 5.16 11.86
CA LYS A 66 -9.16 6.48 11.39
C LYS A 66 -8.54 7.63 12.16
N GLU A 67 -8.37 7.46 13.47
CA GLU A 67 -7.77 8.47 14.37
C GLU A 67 -6.24 8.51 14.28
N ARG A 68 -5.61 7.48 13.69
CA ARG A 68 -4.16 7.38 13.57
C ARG A 68 -3.59 8.60 12.82
N PRO A 69 -2.64 9.34 13.42
CA PRO A 69 -1.92 10.40 12.74
C PRO A 69 -1.31 9.93 11.42
N LYS A 70 -1.16 10.87 10.49
CA LYS A 70 -0.45 10.63 9.24
C LYS A 70 1.04 10.87 9.44
N GLY A 71 1.85 10.06 8.77
CA GLY A 71 3.30 10.18 8.75
C GLY A 71 3.76 11.41 7.97
N VAL A 72 5.08 11.53 7.82
CA VAL A 72 5.68 12.64 7.07
C VAL A 72 5.50 12.40 5.57
N ALA A 73 5.24 13.47 4.82
CA ALA A 73 5.17 13.47 3.37
C ALA A 73 5.90 14.69 2.79
N ASN A 74 7.18 14.54 2.49
CA ASN A 74 7.99 15.59 1.86
C ASN A 74 7.97 15.43 0.35
N ILE A 75 7.61 16.48 -0.37
CA ILE A 75 7.56 16.47 -1.84
C ILE A 75 8.92 16.84 -2.42
N HIS A 76 9.38 16.04 -3.38
CA HIS A 76 10.54 16.34 -4.21
C HIS A 76 10.17 16.18 -5.68
N GLU A 77 10.43 17.21 -6.48
CA GLU A 77 10.05 17.24 -7.89
C GLU A 77 11.29 17.08 -8.78
N VAL A 78 11.12 16.36 -9.88
CA VAL A 78 12.13 16.22 -10.94
C VAL A 78 11.49 16.66 -12.23
N GLU A 79 12.06 17.69 -12.86
CA GLU A 79 11.50 18.27 -14.07
C GLU A 79 11.59 17.29 -15.27
N GLY A 80 10.55 17.30 -16.11
CA GLY A 80 10.42 16.44 -17.28
C GLY A 80 9.10 16.69 -18.00
N ASP A 81 8.68 15.77 -18.86
CA ASP A 81 7.39 15.82 -19.55
C ASP A 81 6.21 15.76 -18.54
N LYS A 82 5.29 16.71 -18.65
CA LYS A 82 4.13 16.88 -17.75
C LYS A 82 2.84 16.26 -18.28
N ASP A 83 2.84 15.71 -19.51
CA ASP A 83 1.67 14.98 -20.03
C ASP A 83 1.44 13.66 -19.27
N ILE A 84 2.54 13.00 -18.88
CA ILE A 84 2.57 11.79 -18.05
C ILE A 84 3.41 12.08 -16.82
N ILE A 85 2.79 12.15 -15.65
CA ILE A 85 3.49 12.42 -14.39
C ILE A 85 3.59 11.15 -13.56
N VAL A 86 4.78 10.89 -13.01
CA VAL A 86 5.02 9.73 -12.14
C VAL A 86 5.06 10.15 -10.68
N VAL A 87 4.13 9.63 -9.88
CA VAL A 87 4.08 9.78 -8.43
C VAL A 87 4.78 8.59 -7.78
N ILE A 88 5.79 8.85 -6.95
CA ILE A 88 6.67 7.83 -6.37
C ILE A 88 6.76 8.02 -4.85
N PRO A 89 5.94 7.33 -4.05
CA PRO A 89 6.19 7.21 -2.62
C PRO A 89 7.54 6.53 -2.37
N THR A 90 8.37 7.12 -1.52
CA THR A 90 9.71 6.60 -1.19
C THR A 90 10.04 6.77 0.28
N ALA A 91 10.95 5.95 0.79
CA ALA A 91 11.51 6.08 2.14
C ALA A 91 12.70 7.04 2.22
N ASP A 92 13.38 7.28 1.09
CA ASP A 92 14.58 8.10 1.00
C ASP A 92 14.75 8.56 -0.44
N PHE A 93 14.52 9.85 -0.70
CA PHE A 93 14.70 10.42 -2.03
C PHE A 93 16.13 10.22 -2.53
N ASN A 94 17.15 10.26 -1.67
CA ASN A 94 18.54 10.06 -2.09
C ASN A 94 18.95 8.57 -2.11
N GLY A 95 18.03 7.68 -1.74
CA GLY A 95 18.25 6.25 -1.72
C GLY A 95 18.45 5.65 -3.11
N LYS A 96 19.05 4.45 -3.14
CA LYS A 96 19.36 3.72 -4.38
C LYS A 96 18.14 3.57 -5.30
N TYR A 97 16.98 3.22 -4.74
CA TYR A 97 15.76 2.93 -5.48
C TYR A 97 15.15 4.20 -6.12
N ALA A 98 15.04 5.27 -5.34
CA ALA A 98 14.57 6.56 -5.86
C ALA A 98 15.53 7.14 -6.91
N LYS A 99 16.85 6.97 -6.74
CA LYS A 99 17.86 7.34 -7.73
C LYS A 99 17.68 6.58 -9.05
N GLU A 100 17.49 5.26 -8.98
CA GLU A 100 17.24 4.41 -10.15
C GLU A 100 15.99 4.85 -10.93
N CYS A 101 14.91 5.21 -10.21
CA CYS A 101 13.71 5.76 -10.81
C CYS A 101 13.98 7.03 -11.64
N ARG A 102 14.77 7.97 -11.09
CA ARG A 102 15.08 9.25 -11.73
C ARG A 102 16.03 9.13 -12.91
N GLU A 103 17.06 8.31 -12.75
CA GLU A 103 18.18 8.27 -13.68
C GLU A 103 17.98 7.28 -14.82
N ASN A 104 17.18 6.23 -14.62
CA ASN A 104 17.08 5.11 -15.55
C ASN A 104 15.63 4.73 -15.92
N ILE A 105 14.73 4.56 -14.94
CA ILE A 105 13.41 3.95 -15.21
C ILE A 105 12.43 4.95 -15.82
N PHE A 106 12.28 6.12 -15.20
CA PHE A 106 11.31 7.14 -15.60
C PHE A 106 12.00 8.39 -16.16
N LYS A 107 13.25 8.25 -16.60
CA LYS A 107 14.06 9.35 -17.12
C LYS A 107 13.32 10.09 -18.23
N GLY A 108 13.19 11.40 -18.08
CA GLY A 108 12.56 12.29 -19.05
C GLY A 108 11.08 12.61 -18.77
N LEU A 109 10.41 11.85 -17.89
CA LEU A 109 9.09 12.20 -17.37
C LEU A 109 9.21 13.09 -16.15
N HIS A 110 8.21 13.96 -15.93
CA HIS A 110 8.12 14.71 -14.69
C HIS A 110 7.77 13.75 -13.55
N MET A 111 8.52 13.81 -12.45
CA MET A 111 8.35 12.92 -11.31
C MET A 111 8.11 13.70 -10.03
N ILE A 112 7.17 13.21 -9.23
CA ILE A 112 6.86 13.70 -7.90
C ILE A 112 7.15 12.58 -6.92
N PHE A 113 8.28 12.70 -6.23
CA PHE A 113 8.62 11.83 -5.13
C PHE A 113 7.96 12.35 -3.86
N VAL A 114 7.39 11.43 -3.09
CA VAL A 114 6.86 11.71 -1.75
C VAL A 114 7.68 10.92 -0.75
N GLU A 115 8.67 11.59 -0.16
CA GLU A 115 9.56 11.03 0.84
C GLU A 115 8.87 10.97 2.20
N SER A 116 8.66 9.73 2.66
CA SER A 116 8.27 9.41 4.03
C SER A 116 9.50 9.28 4.94
N GLY A 117 9.33 9.22 6.26
CA GLY A 117 10.44 8.89 7.18
C GLY A 117 10.94 7.44 7.10
N GLY A 118 10.50 6.67 6.10
CA GLY A 118 10.89 5.28 5.85
C GLY A 118 10.48 4.33 6.97
N LYS A 119 11.29 3.30 7.22
CA LYS A 119 11.09 2.34 8.33
C LYS A 119 11.09 3.00 9.72
N GLY A 120 11.65 4.20 9.83
CA GLY A 120 11.66 4.99 11.06
C GLY A 120 10.40 5.85 11.24
N ASP A 121 9.54 5.96 10.23
CA ASP A 121 8.30 6.70 10.33
C ASP A 121 7.27 5.89 11.12
N PHE A 122 7.12 6.30 12.37
CA PHE A 122 6.17 5.71 13.29
C PHE A 122 4.73 5.73 12.75
N TYR A 123 4.40 6.74 11.95
CA TYR A 123 3.07 6.95 11.39
C TYR A 123 3.00 6.72 9.87
N PHE A 124 3.94 5.95 9.29
CA PHE A 124 3.93 5.60 7.87
C PHE A 124 2.53 5.23 7.38
N ASN A 125 2.13 5.78 6.23
CA ASN A 125 0.86 5.54 5.58
C ASN A 125 1.04 5.67 4.06
N TYR A 126 0.90 4.56 3.33
CA TYR A 126 1.12 4.54 1.90
C TYR A 126 0.05 5.35 1.14
N ALA A 127 -1.23 5.14 1.48
CA ALA A 127 -2.36 5.85 0.88
C ALA A 127 -2.21 7.38 0.99
N HIS A 128 -1.79 7.87 2.16
CA HIS A 128 -1.52 9.29 2.38
C HIS A 128 -0.43 9.83 1.46
N ASN A 129 0.70 9.13 1.36
CA ASN A 129 1.81 9.55 0.50
C ASN A 129 1.40 9.55 -0.98
N CYS A 130 0.64 8.54 -1.42
CA CYS A 130 0.07 8.51 -2.77
C CYS A 130 -0.85 9.72 -3.02
N ASN A 131 -1.79 10.00 -2.12
CA ASN A 131 -2.72 11.12 -2.27
C ASN A 131 -2.02 12.48 -2.28
N VAL A 132 -0.99 12.68 -1.43
CA VAL A 132 -0.17 13.90 -1.44
C VAL A 132 0.49 14.09 -2.81
N GLY A 133 1.12 13.03 -3.34
CA GLY A 133 1.78 13.08 -4.64
C GLY A 133 0.81 13.26 -5.80
N ILE A 134 -0.34 12.58 -5.77
CA ILE A 134 -1.39 12.71 -6.79
C ILE A 134 -1.93 14.14 -6.81
N ARG A 135 -2.25 14.72 -5.66
CA ARG A 135 -2.73 16.12 -5.59
C ARG A 135 -1.71 17.07 -6.22
N LYS A 136 -0.42 16.89 -5.90
CA LYS A 136 0.66 17.68 -6.49
C LYS A 136 0.77 17.46 -8.01
N ALA A 137 0.63 16.23 -8.49
CA ALA A 137 0.66 15.91 -9.92
C ALA A 137 -0.47 16.62 -10.67
N MET A 138 -1.66 16.66 -10.09
CA MET A 138 -2.84 17.25 -10.70
C MET A 138 -2.74 18.78 -10.88
N GLU A 139 -1.84 19.47 -10.17
CA GLU A 139 -1.57 20.91 -10.39
C GLU A 139 -1.04 21.21 -11.80
N TYR A 140 -0.41 20.22 -12.46
CA TYR A 140 0.16 20.33 -13.80
C TYR A 140 -0.82 19.96 -14.91
N ASN A 141 -2.06 19.58 -14.57
CA ASN A 141 -3.07 19.10 -15.52
C ASN A 141 -2.59 17.99 -16.47
N PRO A 142 -1.99 16.89 -15.97
CA PRO A 142 -1.52 15.81 -16.82
C PRO A 142 -2.67 15.11 -17.55
N THR A 143 -2.35 14.35 -18.59
CA THR A 143 -3.28 13.38 -19.18
C THR A 143 -3.31 12.09 -18.35
N TRP A 144 -2.13 11.64 -17.93
CA TRP A 144 -1.92 10.40 -17.19
C TRP A 144 -1.10 10.63 -15.92
N VAL A 145 -1.50 9.95 -14.85
CA VAL A 145 -0.71 9.85 -13.62
C VAL A 145 -0.35 8.39 -13.40
N VAL A 146 0.95 8.13 -13.33
CA VAL A 146 1.52 6.84 -12.97
C VAL A 146 1.78 6.86 -11.46
N VAL A 147 1.26 5.90 -10.70
CA VAL A 147 1.64 5.69 -9.30
C VAL A 147 2.53 4.45 -9.24
N SER A 148 3.79 4.64 -8.85
CA SER A 148 4.81 3.59 -8.80
C SER A 148 5.50 3.55 -7.44
N ASN A 149 5.84 2.37 -6.96
CA ASN A 149 6.82 2.26 -5.88
C ASN A 149 8.21 2.62 -6.40
N ASP A 150 9.13 2.94 -5.49
CA ASP A 150 10.53 3.17 -5.81
C ASP A 150 11.32 1.88 -6.08
N ASP A 151 10.84 0.73 -5.58
CA ASP A 151 11.47 -0.59 -5.72
C ASP A 151 11.07 -1.36 -6.99
N VAL A 152 10.92 -0.64 -8.11
CA VAL A 152 10.69 -1.19 -9.44
C VAL A 152 12.01 -1.31 -10.23
N TYR A 153 12.02 -2.13 -11.28
CA TYR A 153 13.17 -2.22 -12.20
C TYR A 153 12.69 -2.24 -13.66
N PRO A 154 13.47 -1.65 -14.59
CA PRO A 154 13.03 -1.51 -15.98
C PRO A 154 13.08 -2.87 -16.68
N ILE A 155 12.06 -3.17 -17.47
CA ILE A 155 12.07 -4.29 -18.43
C ILE A 155 11.96 -3.71 -19.84
N ASP A 156 10.97 -2.83 -20.05
CA ASP A 156 10.86 -2.03 -21.27
C ASP A 156 11.38 -0.59 -21.08
N PRO A 157 11.85 0.06 -22.14
CA PRO A 157 12.17 1.49 -22.10
C PRO A 157 10.90 2.34 -21.92
N ILE A 158 11.04 3.48 -21.24
CA ILE A 158 9.91 4.37 -20.93
C ILE A 158 9.19 4.90 -22.19
N SER A 159 9.90 5.02 -23.31
CA SER A 159 9.33 5.43 -24.60
C SER A 159 8.21 4.51 -25.11
N ARG A 160 8.26 3.22 -24.74
CA ARG A 160 7.20 2.25 -25.05
C ARG A 160 5.92 2.60 -24.30
N LEU A 161 6.02 2.89 -23.00
CA LEU A 161 4.87 3.33 -22.20
C LEU A 161 4.24 4.60 -22.79
N THR A 162 5.05 5.62 -23.09
CA THR A 162 4.57 6.87 -23.70
C THR A 162 3.85 6.62 -25.03
N SER A 163 4.34 5.69 -25.85
CA SER A 163 3.71 5.35 -27.13
C SER A 163 2.37 4.62 -26.94
N GLU A 164 2.32 3.66 -26.02
CA GLU A 164 1.08 2.93 -25.68
C GLU A 164 -0.01 3.88 -25.15
N LEU A 165 0.34 4.78 -24.23
CA LEU A 165 -0.63 5.69 -23.62
C LEU A 165 -1.22 6.70 -24.62
N LYS A 166 -0.50 7.06 -25.69
CA LYS A 166 -1.03 7.91 -26.78
C LYS A 166 -2.14 7.25 -27.58
N LEU A 167 -2.18 5.92 -27.63
CA LEU A 167 -3.20 5.15 -28.35
C LEU A 167 -4.46 4.92 -27.51
N ILE A 168 -4.41 5.22 -26.21
CA ILE A 168 -5.49 4.96 -25.27
C ILE A 168 -6.26 6.24 -25.00
N THR A 169 -7.59 6.21 -25.17
CA THR A 169 -8.44 7.34 -24.74
C THR A 169 -8.39 7.49 -23.21
N PRO A 170 -8.07 8.67 -22.66
CA PRO A 170 -7.89 8.82 -21.22
C PRO A 170 -9.22 8.78 -20.44
N TYR A 171 -10.36 9.10 -21.04
CA TYR A 171 -11.62 9.21 -20.31
C TYR A 171 -11.97 7.96 -19.48
N ASN A 172 -12.22 8.14 -18.16
CA ASN A 172 -12.59 7.08 -17.23
C ASN A 172 -11.73 5.80 -17.30
N THR A 173 -10.44 5.92 -17.65
CA THR A 173 -9.59 4.76 -17.94
C THR A 173 -8.53 4.53 -16.86
N VAL A 174 -8.44 3.28 -16.40
CA VAL A 174 -7.35 2.69 -15.62
C VAL A 174 -6.51 1.83 -16.56
N VAL A 175 -5.20 2.07 -16.58
CA VAL A 175 -4.26 1.29 -17.39
C VAL A 175 -3.46 0.37 -16.47
N LEU A 176 -3.54 -0.92 -16.75
CA LEU A 176 -2.82 -1.98 -16.07
C LEU A 176 -1.55 -2.30 -16.86
N LYS A 177 -0.43 -2.50 -16.16
CA LYS A 177 0.78 -3.03 -16.80
C LYS A 177 0.59 -4.48 -17.21
N LYS A 178 1.32 -4.90 -18.23
CA LYS A 178 1.45 -6.31 -18.56
C LYS A 178 2.43 -6.97 -17.59
N ASP A 179 2.06 -8.13 -17.06
CA ASP A 179 2.95 -8.88 -16.17
C ASP A 179 3.78 -9.84 -17.03
N PRO A 180 5.13 -9.77 -16.96
CA PRO A 180 6.02 -10.63 -17.75
C PRO A 180 5.81 -12.12 -17.45
N ASN A 181 5.28 -12.46 -16.28
CA ASN A 181 5.01 -13.82 -15.85
C ASN A 181 3.52 -14.22 -16.05
N ASN A 182 2.72 -13.40 -16.74
CA ASN A 182 1.26 -13.57 -16.86
C ASN A 182 0.55 -13.70 -15.49
N LEU A 183 1.13 -13.12 -14.44
CA LEU A 183 0.56 -13.10 -13.09
C LEU A 183 -0.23 -11.82 -12.79
N SER A 184 -0.46 -10.92 -13.76
CA SER A 184 -1.41 -9.79 -13.67
C SER A 184 -2.83 -10.33 -13.64
N ARG A 185 -3.08 -10.98 -12.50
CA ARG A 185 -4.24 -11.78 -12.18
C ARG A 185 -5.26 -10.81 -11.66
N ALA A 186 -6.44 -10.91 -12.22
CA ALA A 186 -7.63 -10.38 -11.61
C ALA A 186 -7.60 -10.66 -10.08
N LEU A 187 -7.75 -9.62 -9.29
CA LEU A 187 -7.91 -9.71 -7.86
C LEU A 187 -9.19 -10.50 -7.59
N ARG A 188 -9.08 -11.54 -6.76
CA ARG A 188 -10.22 -12.38 -6.40
C ARG A 188 -10.53 -12.18 -4.93
N PHE A 189 -11.77 -11.81 -4.65
CA PHE A 189 -12.34 -11.90 -3.32
C PHE A 189 -12.89 -13.29 -3.14
N LYS A 190 -12.41 -13.95 -2.08
CA LYS A 190 -12.96 -15.23 -1.64
C LYS A 190 -13.68 -15.00 -0.31
N THR A 191 -14.91 -15.52 -0.22
CA THR A 191 -15.62 -15.66 1.05
C THR A 191 -15.05 -16.86 1.79
N PHE A 192 -14.63 -16.66 3.05
CA PHE A 192 -14.16 -17.69 3.94
C PHE A 192 -15.25 -17.99 4.96
N GLU A 193 -15.60 -19.27 5.11
CA GLU A 193 -16.28 -19.73 6.33
C GLU A 193 -15.21 -19.98 7.40
N PRO A 194 -15.32 -19.40 8.61
CA PRO A 194 -14.27 -19.44 9.64
C PRO A 194 -13.77 -20.84 10.00
N MET A 195 -14.62 -21.87 9.91
CA MET A 195 -14.28 -23.25 10.30
C MET A 195 -13.45 -24.04 9.27
N HIS A 196 -13.45 -23.65 7.99
CA HIS A 196 -12.67 -24.36 6.96
C HIS A 196 -11.17 -23.98 6.95
N ASN A 197 -10.74 -23.07 7.82
CA ASN A 197 -9.37 -22.54 7.88
C ASN A 197 -8.33 -23.54 8.40
N ALA A 198 -8.72 -24.57 9.16
CA ALA A 198 -7.79 -25.64 9.52
C ALA A 198 -7.28 -26.39 8.26
N ALA A 199 -8.06 -26.42 7.18
CA ALA A 199 -7.73 -27.11 5.94
C ALA A 199 -6.96 -26.24 4.93
N ILE A 200 -7.17 -24.92 4.90
CA ILE A 200 -6.38 -23.98 4.04
C ILE A 200 -4.98 -23.74 4.61
N LEU A 201 -4.79 -24.02 5.91
CA LEU A 201 -3.48 -24.20 6.53
C LEU A 201 -2.78 -25.53 6.17
N LYS A 202 -3.32 -26.35 5.25
CA LYS A 202 -2.56 -27.44 4.60
C LYS A 202 -1.61 -26.82 3.57
N PRO A 203 -0.31 -26.70 3.87
CA PRO A 203 0.55 -25.81 3.11
C PRO A 203 1.13 -26.54 1.89
N ASN A 204 1.40 -25.78 0.83
CA ASN A 204 2.56 -26.07 -0.01
C ASN A 204 3.79 -26.22 0.92
N VAL A 205 4.62 -27.24 0.70
CA VAL A 205 5.71 -27.66 1.60
C VAL A 205 6.63 -26.50 2.04
N SER A 206 6.78 -25.45 1.23
CA SER A 206 7.54 -24.23 1.57
C SER A 206 6.95 -23.37 2.69
N MET A 207 5.61 -23.39 2.89
CA MET A 207 4.92 -22.69 3.99
C MET A 207 4.85 -23.51 5.29
N ARG A 208 5.15 -24.82 5.26
CA ARG A 208 5.25 -25.66 6.48
C ARG A 208 6.43 -25.26 7.35
N ILE A 209 7.51 -24.76 6.76
CA ILE A 209 8.79 -24.56 7.46
C ILE A 209 8.87 -23.14 8.09
N LYS A 210 8.07 -22.16 7.63
CA LYS A 210 8.21 -20.74 8.03
C LYS A 210 7.16 -20.21 9.03
N PHE A 211 6.01 -20.85 9.18
CA PHE A 211 4.95 -20.39 10.09
C PHE A 211 4.79 -21.35 11.26
N SER A 212 5.28 -20.95 12.43
CA SER A 212 5.08 -21.69 13.69
C SER A 212 3.59 -21.86 13.98
N LEU A 213 3.24 -22.94 14.69
CA LEU A 213 1.87 -23.21 15.11
C LEU A 213 1.24 -22.03 15.86
N TYR A 214 2.02 -21.36 16.72
CA TYR A 214 1.64 -20.12 17.41
C TYR A 214 1.10 -19.05 16.45
N TYR A 215 1.81 -18.77 15.35
CA TYR A 215 1.39 -17.74 14.42
C TYR A 215 0.05 -18.09 13.76
N ARG A 216 -0.11 -19.34 13.35
CA ARG A 216 -1.31 -19.81 12.64
C ARG A 216 -2.56 -19.69 13.51
N ILE A 217 -2.43 -20.07 14.79
CA ILE A 217 -3.51 -19.98 15.77
C ILE A 217 -3.87 -18.51 15.99
N ASN A 218 -2.90 -17.66 16.32
CA ASN A 218 -3.17 -16.24 16.58
C ASN A 218 -3.77 -15.55 15.36
N PHE A 219 -3.22 -15.75 14.16
CA PHE A 219 -3.79 -15.16 12.96
C PHE A 219 -5.25 -15.61 12.74
N SER A 220 -5.55 -16.91 12.89
CA SER A 220 -6.93 -17.40 12.77
C SER A 220 -7.86 -16.81 13.83
N MET A 221 -7.40 -16.65 15.08
CA MET A 221 -8.16 -16.03 16.15
C MET A 221 -8.48 -14.57 15.83
N LEU A 222 -7.51 -13.82 15.30
CA LEU A 222 -7.69 -12.43 14.89
C LEU A 222 -8.68 -12.28 13.74
N LEU A 223 -8.63 -13.18 12.74
CA LEU A 223 -9.62 -13.19 11.65
C LEU A 223 -11.04 -13.36 12.19
N THR A 224 -11.24 -14.29 13.12
CA THR A 224 -12.55 -14.52 13.75
C THR A 224 -12.96 -13.32 14.63
N LYS A 225 -12.06 -12.84 15.51
CA LYS A 225 -12.32 -11.73 16.44
C LYS A 225 -12.81 -10.47 15.71
N PHE A 226 -12.20 -10.16 14.57
CA PHE A 226 -12.55 -8.99 13.77
C PHE A 226 -13.44 -9.31 12.57
N SER A 227 -14.12 -10.47 12.58
CA SER A 227 -15.11 -10.87 11.55
C SER A 227 -14.59 -10.68 10.12
N ILE A 228 -13.36 -11.10 9.85
CA ILE A 228 -12.74 -11.03 8.53
C ILE A 228 -13.19 -12.26 7.72
N ASN A 229 -14.18 -12.06 6.86
CA ASN A 229 -14.80 -13.09 6.03
C ASN A 229 -14.29 -13.05 4.58
N PHE A 230 -13.65 -11.97 4.18
CA PHE A 230 -13.13 -11.74 2.83
C PHE A 230 -11.64 -11.44 2.90
N LEU A 231 -10.84 -12.21 2.16
CA LEU A 231 -9.44 -11.88 1.92
C LEU A 231 -9.25 -11.66 0.42
N GLY A 232 -8.62 -10.54 0.08
CA GLY A 232 -8.14 -10.30 -1.27
C GLY A 232 -6.89 -11.14 -1.51
N VAL A 233 -6.92 -11.99 -2.53
CA VAL A 233 -5.78 -12.86 -2.88
C VAL A 233 -5.44 -12.73 -4.35
N TRP A 234 -4.14 -12.64 -4.62
CA TRP A 234 -3.58 -12.67 -5.97
C TRP A 234 -3.33 -14.13 -6.36
N VAL A 235 -4.25 -14.74 -7.11
CA VAL A 235 -4.23 -16.19 -7.37
C VAL A 235 -4.02 -16.49 -8.86
N PRO A 236 -3.13 -17.43 -9.22
CA PRO A 236 -3.11 -18.00 -10.57
C PRO A 236 -4.48 -18.46 -11.04
N LYS A 237 -4.75 -18.25 -12.33
CA LYS A 237 -5.84 -18.95 -13.02
C LYS A 237 -5.70 -20.49 -12.90
N SER A 238 -4.51 -21.03 -12.67
CA SER A 238 -4.30 -22.48 -12.51
C SER A 238 -4.60 -23.04 -11.10
N HIS A 239 -4.85 -22.19 -10.10
CA HIS A 239 -5.20 -22.64 -8.73
C HIS A 239 -6.68 -22.40 -8.39
N LEU A 240 -7.52 -22.17 -9.42
CA LEU A 240 -8.92 -21.74 -9.32
C LEU A 240 -9.88 -22.75 -8.70
N PHE A 241 -9.53 -24.03 -8.66
CA PHE A 241 -10.47 -25.12 -8.34
C PHE A 241 -10.67 -25.39 -6.84
N LEU A 242 -9.95 -24.70 -5.96
CA LEU A 242 -9.95 -25.01 -4.53
C LEU A 242 -10.84 -24.04 -3.73
N LEU A 243 -12.14 -24.33 -3.78
CA LEU A 243 -13.19 -24.07 -2.76
C LEU A 243 -13.75 -22.62 -2.68
N GLY A 244 -15.08 -22.48 -2.77
CA GLY A 244 -15.87 -21.29 -2.38
C GLY A 244 -16.38 -20.37 -3.51
N LYS A 245 -17.34 -19.50 -3.19
CA LYS A 245 -17.80 -18.40 -4.08
C LYS A 245 -16.69 -17.35 -4.21
N GLN A 246 -16.39 -16.95 -5.44
CA GLN A 246 -15.32 -16.00 -5.74
C GLN A 246 -15.86 -14.86 -6.59
N LYS A 247 -15.54 -13.61 -6.23
CA LYS A 247 -15.75 -12.45 -7.10
C LYS A 247 -14.41 -12.05 -7.68
N THR A 248 -14.33 -11.98 -9.00
CA THR A 248 -13.11 -11.64 -9.74
C THR A 248 -13.24 -10.21 -10.25
N ILE A 249 -12.26 -9.37 -9.95
CA ILE A 249 -12.19 -8.00 -10.45
C ILE A 249 -10.79 -7.71 -11.02
N PRO A 250 -10.63 -6.74 -11.92
CA PRO A 250 -9.31 -6.30 -12.32
C PRO A 250 -8.53 -5.80 -11.10
N GLY A 251 -7.33 -6.35 -10.89
CA GLY A 251 -6.45 -5.93 -9.80
C GLY A 251 -5.51 -4.84 -10.29
N ILE A 252 -5.48 -3.73 -9.58
CA ILE A 252 -4.52 -2.66 -9.83
C ILE A 252 -3.24 -3.05 -9.09
N GLY A 253 -2.16 -3.30 -9.81
CA GLY A 253 -0.94 -3.87 -9.24
C GLY A 253 -0.25 -2.89 -8.28
N GLY A 254 -0.17 -3.26 -7.00
CA GLY A 254 0.33 -2.40 -5.91
C GLY A 254 1.77 -1.89 -5.99
N SER A 255 2.53 -2.19 -7.05
CA SER A 255 3.85 -1.58 -7.28
C SER A 255 3.89 -0.60 -8.45
N PHE A 256 2.89 -0.64 -9.34
CA PHE A 256 2.84 0.20 -10.55
C PHE A 256 1.43 0.20 -11.14
N SER A 257 0.83 1.37 -11.24
CA SER A 257 -0.53 1.58 -11.74
C SER A 257 -0.65 2.91 -12.47
N ILE A 258 -1.55 2.99 -13.44
CA ILE A 258 -1.70 4.18 -14.28
C ILE A 258 -3.18 4.58 -14.31
N TYR A 259 -3.43 5.86 -14.07
CA TYR A 259 -4.76 6.42 -14.02
C TYR A 259 -4.84 7.62 -14.94
N SER A 260 -5.96 7.75 -15.62
CA SER A 260 -6.29 8.99 -16.29
C SER A 260 -6.57 10.10 -15.28
N ALA A 261 -6.17 11.31 -15.63
CA ALA A 261 -6.44 12.49 -14.81
C ALA A 261 -7.96 12.72 -14.58
N ASP A 262 -8.81 12.27 -15.50
CA ASP A 262 -10.27 12.34 -15.36
C ASP A 262 -10.80 11.53 -14.16
N ILE A 263 -10.27 10.31 -13.94
CA ILE A 263 -10.61 9.52 -12.74
C ILE A 263 -10.21 10.29 -11.47
N LEU A 264 -9.00 10.84 -11.47
CA LEU A 264 -8.43 11.53 -10.30
C LEU A 264 -9.19 12.82 -9.97
N ARG A 265 -9.73 13.53 -10.96
CA ARG A 265 -10.62 14.69 -10.74
C ARG A 265 -11.95 14.30 -10.10
N LYS A 266 -12.51 13.14 -10.48
CA LYS A 266 -13.77 12.62 -9.92
C LYS A 266 -13.60 12.05 -8.51
N MET A 267 -12.36 11.75 -8.12
CA MET A 267 -12.02 11.06 -6.88
C MET A 267 -10.83 11.76 -6.19
N PRO A 268 -11.03 12.97 -5.61
CA PRO A 268 -9.95 13.75 -5.01
C PRO A 268 -9.27 13.04 -3.83
N ASP A 269 -10.03 12.25 -3.06
CA ASP A 269 -9.51 11.32 -2.04
C ASP A 269 -9.33 9.94 -2.69
N PHE A 270 -8.32 9.85 -3.56
CA PHE A 270 -8.18 8.72 -4.46
C PHE A 270 -7.95 7.42 -3.69
N TYR A 271 -7.01 7.38 -2.75
CA TYR A 271 -6.85 6.31 -1.77
C TYR A 271 -7.55 6.66 -0.44
N ASP A 272 -8.16 5.67 0.22
CA ASP A 272 -8.70 5.84 1.57
C ASP A 272 -7.56 5.78 2.60
N GLU A 273 -7.23 6.93 3.19
CA GLU A 273 -6.08 7.06 4.10
C GLU A 273 -6.26 6.36 5.46
N ALA A 274 -7.42 5.78 5.77
CA ALA A 274 -7.55 4.92 6.95
C ALA A 274 -6.80 3.59 6.76
N PHE A 275 -6.55 3.16 5.52
CA PHE A 275 -5.63 2.07 5.26
C PHE A 275 -4.18 2.51 5.52
N ILE A 276 -3.41 1.64 6.17
CA ILE A 276 -2.01 1.91 6.51
C ILE A 276 -1.10 1.46 5.37
N ASN A 277 -1.21 0.19 4.98
CA ASN A 277 -0.48 -0.48 3.91
C ASN A 277 -1.15 -1.85 3.62
N ASP A 278 -0.90 -2.42 2.43
CA ASP A 278 -1.23 -3.79 1.99
C ASP A 278 -2.70 -4.07 1.57
N THR A 279 -3.64 -3.13 1.69
CA THR A 279 -5.06 -3.37 1.29
C THR A 279 -5.73 -2.17 0.64
N GLU A 280 -5.08 -1.01 0.66
CA GLU A 280 -5.53 0.20 -0.03
C GLU A 280 -5.64 0.01 -1.55
N ASP A 281 -4.76 -0.78 -2.16
CA ASP A 281 -4.79 -1.11 -3.59
C ASP A 281 -5.94 -2.09 -3.92
N ILE A 282 -6.20 -3.05 -3.03
CA ILE A 282 -7.32 -3.99 -3.09
C ILE A 282 -8.66 -3.23 -2.97
N GLU A 283 -8.77 -2.32 -2.00
CA GLU A 283 -9.94 -1.47 -1.83
C GLU A 283 -10.15 -0.58 -3.05
N LEU A 284 -9.10 0.07 -3.53
CA LEU A 284 -9.18 0.94 -4.70
C LEU A 284 -9.61 0.14 -5.93
N SER A 285 -9.03 -1.05 -6.14
CA SER A 285 -9.43 -1.96 -7.22
C SER A 285 -10.92 -2.27 -7.16
N TYR A 286 -11.44 -2.59 -5.96
CA TYR A 286 -12.86 -2.85 -5.74
C TYR A 286 -13.75 -1.65 -6.04
N ARG A 287 -13.34 -0.47 -5.55
CA ARG A 287 -14.08 0.78 -5.71
C ARG A 287 -14.12 1.20 -7.17
N LEU A 288 -12.99 1.21 -7.87
CA LEU A 288 -12.94 1.56 -9.29
C LEU A 288 -13.76 0.58 -10.14
N HIS A 289 -13.70 -0.72 -9.85
CA HIS A 289 -14.49 -1.71 -10.57
C HIS A 289 -15.99 -1.53 -10.32
N SER A 290 -16.38 -1.25 -9.07
CA SER A 290 -17.78 -1.01 -8.71
C SER A 290 -18.36 0.26 -9.32
N LEU A 291 -17.53 1.27 -9.56
CA LEU A 291 -17.92 2.52 -10.23
C LEU A 291 -17.95 2.40 -11.77
N GLY A 292 -17.59 1.25 -12.33
CA GLY A 292 -17.70 1.00 -13.77
C GLY A 292 -16.62 1.66 -14.62
N PHE A 293 -15.45 1.99 -14.05
CA PHE A 293 -14.33 2.52 -14.83
C PHE A 293 -13.80 1.50 -15.85
N ARG A 294 -13.25 2.01 -16.95
CA ARG A 294 -12.70 1.20 -18.03
C ARG A 294 -11.29 0.73 -17.66
N TYR A 295 -11.02 -0.56 -17.87
CA TYR A 295 -9.69 -1.15 -17.67
C TYR A 295 -9.07 -1.51 -19.00
N ILE A 296 -7.82 -1.08 -19.23
CA ILE A 296 -7.02 -1.42 -20.40
C ILE A 296 -5.69 -1.98 -19.93
N ILE A 297 -5.14 -2.95 -20.66
CA ILE A 297 -3.80 -3.48 -20.41
C ILE A 297 -2.88 -2.85 -21.46
N ALA A 298 -1.89 -2.06 -21.02
CA ALA A 298 -0.86 -1.56 -21.91
C ALA A 298 0.21 -2.64 -22.14
N ASP A 299 0.74 -2.73 -23.35
CA ASP A 299 1.86 -3.63 -23.66
C ASP A 299 3.18 -3.00 -23.20
N TYR A 300 3.32 -2.82 -21.89
CA TYR A 300 4.49 -2.28 -21.21
C TYR A 300 4.81 -3.13 -19.97
N TYR A 301 6.08 -3.53 -19.86
CA TYR A 301 6.60 -4.34 -18.77
C TYR A 301 7.51 -3.52 -17.85
N VAL A 302 7.25 -3.65 -16.54
CA VAL A 302 8.10 -3.15 -15.47
C VAL A 302 8.10 -4.17 -14.32
N GLY A 303 9.29 -4.47 -13.81
CA GLY A 303 9.48 -5.42 -12.72
C GLY A 303 9.30 -4.79 -11.35
N ASN A 304 9.19 -5.61 -10.30
CA ASN A 304 9.23 -5.15 -8.91
C ASN A 304 10.18 -6.02 -8.08
N ILE A 305 10.81 -5.41 -7.07
CA ILE A 305 11.77 -6.07 -6.17
C ILE A 305 11.07 -6.58 -4.91
N GLY A 306 9.80 -6.20 -4.68
CA GLY A 306 8.91 -6.86 -3.73
C GLY A 306 9.13 -6.47 -2.26
N GLY A 307 8.91 -5.19 -1.92
CA GLY A 307 9.01 -4.71 -0.54
C GLY A 307 10.44 -4.45 -0.11
N ALA A 308 11.34 -4.14 -1.05
CA ALA A 308 12.74 -3.89 -0.72
C ALA A 308 12.92 -2.65 0.18
N THR A 309 12.05 -1.65 -0.02
CA THR A 309 12.04 -0.38 0.72
C THR A 309 11.48 -0.54 2.15
N LEU A 310 10.38 -1.26 2.32
CA LEU A 310 9.70 -1.44 3.62
C LEU A 310 10.09 -2.73 4.35
N GLY A 311 10.87 -3.61 3.72
CA GLY A 311 11.20 -4.95 4.21
C GLY A 311 10.36 -6.04 3.54
N LEU A 312 11.00 -7.19 3.29
CA LEU A 312 10.38 -8.36 2.65
C LEU A 312 9.14 -8.83 3.42
N SER A 313 8.16 -9.36 2.70
CA SER A 313 6.94 -9.96 3.25
C SER A 313 7.27 -11.00 4.33
N GLY A 314 6.99 -10.66 5.58
CA GLY A 314 7.25 -11.50 6.75
C GLY A 314 6.05 -11.57 7.69
N ARG A 315 6.17 -12.38 8.74
CA ARG A 315 5.12 -12.63 9.75
C ARG A 315 4.50 -11.31 10.29
N ASN A 316 5.34 -10.32 10.56
CA ASN A 316 4.90 -9.03 11.10
C ASN A 316 4.01 -8.27 10.11
N ARG A 317 4.34 -8.27 8.82
CA ARG A 317 3.55 -7.60 7.78
C ARG A 317 2.16 -8.23 7.68
N THR A 318 2.07 -9.56 7.65
CA THR A 318 0.80 -10.27 7.60
C THR A 318 -0.04 -10.04 8.86
N LEU A 319 0.55 -10.01 10.06
CA LEU A 319 -0.19 -9.65 11.29
C LEU A 319 -0.69 -8.21 11.25
N ARG A 320 0.13 -7.23 10.82
CA ARG A 320 -0.30 -5.83 10.68
C ARG A 320 -1.41 -5.66 9.63
N GLY A 321 -1.43 -6.51 8.60
CA GLY A 321 -2.48 -6.53 7.57
C GLY A 321 -3.88 -6.93 8.07
N VAL A 322 -4.01 -7.49 9.29
CA VAL A 322 -5.32 -7.80 9.89
C VAL A 322 -6.15 -6.53 10.06
N ALA A 323 -5.56 -5.42 10.51
CA ALA A 323 -6.26 -4.15 10.66
C ALA A 323 -6.86 -3.67 9.32
N SER A 324 -6.02 -3.58 8.28
CA SER A 324 -6.44 -3.25 6.91
C SER A 324 -7.52 -4.21 6.40
N SER A 325 -7.39 -5.51 6.64
CA SER A 325 -8.38 -6.52 6.24
C SER A 325 -9.73 -6.34 6.96
N ALA A 326 -9.71 -6.06 8.28
CA ALA A 326 -10.91 -5.81 9.07
C ALA A 326 -11.69 -4.59 8.54
N TYR A 327 -10.98 -3.50 8.24
CA TYR A 327 -11.60 -2.31 7.68
C TYR A 327 -12.15 -2.54 6.28
N PHE A 328 -11.42 -3.25 5.41
CA PHE A 328 -11.92 -3.60 4.08
C PHE A 328 -13.20 -4.45 4.15
N ASN A 329 -13.25 -5.43 5.06
CA ASN A 329 -14.45 -6.26 5.27
C ASN A 329 -15.65 -5.42 5.74
N TYR A 330 -15.44 -4.52 6.69
CA TYR A 330 -16.46 -3.58 7.13
C TYR A 330 -17.01 -2.73 5.96
N LYS A 331 -16.14 -2.21 5.08
CA LYS A 331 -16.57 -1.45 3.89
C LYS A 331 -17.37 -2.32 2.92
N LEU A 332 -16.90 -3.54 2.67
CA LEU A 332 -17.53 -4.47 1.73
C LEU A 332 -18.92 -4.92 2.20
N GLU A 333 -19.06 -5.26 3.49
CA GLU A 333 -20.35 -5.63 4.09
C GLU A 333 -21.36 -4.49 4.00
N ASN A 334 -20.94 -3.26 4.29
CA ASN A 334 -21.80 -2.08 4.19
C ASN A 334 -22.25 -1.82 2.75
N ASP A 335 -21.37 -1.93 1.77
CA ASP A 335 -21.71 -1.78 0.35
C ASP A 335 -22.69 -2.88 -0.12
N ILE A 336 -22.49 -4.14 0.28
CA ILE A 336 -23.42 -5.23 -0.01
C ILE A 336 -24.80 -4.95 0.60
N ASN A 337 -24.85 -4.54 1.87
CA ASN A 337 -26.10 -4.25 2.56
C ASN A 337 -26.87 -3.09 1.90
N ASN A 338 -26.16 -2.03 1.49
CA ASN A 338 -26.77 -0.88 0.80
C ASN A 338 -27.34 -1.27 -0.56
N ARG A 339 -26.64 -2.09 -1.35
CA ARG A 339 -27.15 -2.59 -2.64
C ARG A 339 -28.38 -3.47 -2.48
N ASN A 340 -28.45 -4.28 -1.42
CA ASN A 340 -29.63 -5.12 -1.16
C ASN A 340 -30.85 -4.29 -0.77
N ARG A 341 -30.68 -3.21 0.00
CA ARG A 341 -31.78 -2.29 0.34
C ARG A 341 -32.39 -1.64 -0.90
N HIS A 342 -31.55 -1.19 -1.85
CA HIS A 342 -32.02 -0.58 -3.10
C HIS A 342 -32.68 -1.55 -4.09
N ARG A 343 -32.56 -2.87 -3.91
CA ARG A 343 -33.25 -3.87 -4.73
C ARG A 343 -34.64 -4.23 -4.21
N HIS A 344 -34.94 -3.87 -2.96
CA HIS A 344 -36.20 -4.15 -2.29
C HIS A 344 -37.07 -2.90 -2.07
N SER A 345 -36.54 -1.72 -2.43
CA SER A 345 -37.29 -0.48 -2.64
C SER A 345 -37.60 -0.33 -4.12
#